data_AF-A0A8X7XQW5-F1
#
_entry.id   AF-A0A8X7XQW5-F1
#
_cell.length_a   1.000
_cell.length_b   1.000
_cell.length_c   1.000
_cell.angle_alpha   90.00
_cell.angle_beta   90.00
_cell.angle_gamma   90.00
#
_symmetry.space_group_name_H-M   'P 1'
#
loop_
_entity.id
_entity.type
_entity.pdbx_description
1 polymer ?
#
loop_
_entity_poly.entity_id
_entity_poly.type
_entity_poly.pdbx_seq_one_letter_code
_entity_poly.pdbx_strand_id
1 'polypeptide(L)'
;MHGYSRLGNAGATGRAVTTTPTPSPPSSPRLRHSRSSGKSNSSPGGGFSGGGVGVGVGGGRGVGGKQHVVERLMFMVVTVVLRRRGLLLFAPLLYVAGMVLYMGSLNFDVNLKNGGVVVRKRAPPGTVYRSPKVFDKLWPYMEAESNGSHNAVSFLPFSFLFASDIYSSCCLLMKAWDPKLHQAWKPSGISNYSDAELPESNGFLIIEANGGLNQQRLSICDAVAVAGLLNATLVIPFFHLNSVWRDSSKFGEIFDEDFFIHALKNNVKVVRELPSDVLEQFDNNISSIVNLRVKAWSSPTYYLQKVLPKLRHMRAVRIAPFSNRLAHAVPPNIQGLRCLANFEALRFSESIRTLAEQMVDRMIKNSSQSGGKYVSVHLRFETDMVAFSCCEYDGGEEEKREMDIARESAWRGKFRRRGRVIRPGANRVDGKCPLTPLEVGMMLRGMGFDNTTSVYVAAGNIYKAEKYMAPLKQMFPRLETKDTLATAEELVPFKGHSSRLAALDYTVCLHSEVFVTTQGGNFPHFLMGHRRYLYGGHAKTINPDKRKLALLFDKPSIRWEVFKRQMQNMLRHSDVKGSELRKPSASLYTFPMPDCMCKQTEARQQDSDS
;
A
#
# COMPACT_ATOMS: atom_id res chain seq x y z
N MET A 1 6.95 2.05 1.99
CA MET A 1 8.22 2.19 1.23
C MET A 1 8.24 3.58 0.60
N HIS A 2 8.87 4.55 1.27
CA HIS A 2 9.04 5.90 0.73
C HIS A 2 10.15 5.88 -0.31
N GLY A 3 9.77 6.15 -1.57
CA GLY A 3 10.67 6.04 -2.70
C GLY A 3 11.01 7.37 -3.34
N TYR A 4 11.20 8.47 -2.61
CA TYR A 4 11.75 9.71 -3.19
C TYR A 4 12.57 10.52 -2.17
N SER A 5 13.88 10.28 -2.18
CA SER A 5 14.88 11.25 -1.72
C SER A 5 15.95 11.33 -2.80
N ARG A 6 15.92 12.40 -3.60
CA ARG A 6 17.04 12.78 -4.47
C ARG A 6 18.01 13.58 -3.61
N LEU A 7 19.17 13.02 -3.30
CA LEU A 7 20.33 13.78 -2.81
C LEU A 7 21.07 14.35 -4.02
N GLY A 8 21.31 15.66 -3.99
CA GLY A 8 22.15 16.37 -4.95
C GLY A 8 23.61 16.03 -4.73
N ASN A 9 24.34 15.92 -5.84
CA ASN A 9 25.77 15.68 -5.90
C ASN A 9 26.47 17.05 -6.01
N ALA A 10 27.42 17.33 -5.13
CA ALA A 10 28.44 18.37 -5.33
C ALA A 10 29.78 17.75 -4.93
N GLY A 11 30.74 17.78 -5.86
CA GLY A 11 32.04 17.16 -5.71
C GLY A 11 32.97 17.97 -4.80
N ALA A 12 33.80 17.27 -4.06
CA ALA A 12 35.12 17.71 -3.66
C ALA A 12 35.99 16.47 -3.41
N THR A 13 37.24 16.61 -3.83
CA THR A 13 38.34 15.66 -3.87
C THR A 13 38.83 15.25 -2.46
N GLY A 14 39.44 14.06 -2.35
CA GLY A 14 40.42 13.78 -1.30
C GLY A 14 40.22 12.52 -0.46
N ARG A 15 41.08 11.52 -0.77
CA ARG A 15 41.72 10.55 0.13
C ARG A 15 40.90 9.42 0.78
N ALA A 16 41.30 8.21 0.40
CA ALA A 16 40.82 6.92 0.88
C ALA A 16 41.12 6.67 2.37
N VAL A 17 40.13 6.16 3.09
CA VAL A 17 40.33 5.30 4.27
C VAL A 17 39.27 4.19 4.24
N THR A 18 39.75 2.95 4.20
CA THR A 18 39.00 1.70 4.24
C THR A 18 38.42 1.44 5.63
N THR A 19 37.10 1.32 5.76
CA THR A 19 36.45 0.58 6.86
C THR A 19 35.19 -0.14 6.37
N THR A 20 35.13 -1.43 6.68
CA THR A 20 34.10 -2.42 6.37
C THR A 20 32.79 -2.22 7.16
N PRO A 21 31.61 -2.47 6.58
CA PRO A 21 30.39 -2.63 7.36
C PRO A 21 29.96 -4.11 7.43
N THR A 22 30.01 -4.70 8.64
CA THR A 22 29.31 -5.94 8.99
C THR A 22 27.93 -5.65 9.61
N PRO A 23 27.02 -6.63 9.58
CA PRO A 23 25.58 -6.40 9.39
C PRO A 23 24.76 -6.36 10.68
N SER A 24 23.56 -5.79 10.57
CA SER A 24 22.51 -5.85 11.59
C SER A 24 21.71 -7.18 11.51
N PRO A 25 21.15 -7.64 12.64
CA PRO A 25 20.95 -9.06 12.95
C PRO A 25 19.57 -9.59 12.50
N PRO A 26 19.43 -10.90 12.27
CA PRO A 26 18.13 -11.57 12.32
C PRO A 26 17.89 -12.14 13.73
N SER A 27 16.64 -12.24 14.16
CA SER A 27 16.06 -13.50 14.67
C SER A 27 14.72 -13.31 15.38
N SER A 28 13.78 -14.20 15.08
CA SER A 28 12.87 -14.78 16.08
C SER A 28 12.67 -16.27 15.72
N PRO A 29 12.48 -17.16 16.71
CA PRO A 29 13.08 -18.49 16.68
C PRO A 29 12.09 -19.61 16.33
N ARG A 30 12.59 -20.67 15.69
CA ARG A 30 11.95 -21.99 15.68
C ARG A 30 12.71 -22.93 16.63
N LEU A 31 11.94 -23.50 17.55
CA LEU A 31 12.30 -24.56 18.47
C LEU A 31 12.91 -25.77 17.73
N ARG A 32 14.05 -26.27 18.24
CA ARG A 32 14.58 -27.60 17.91
C ARG A 32 15.07 -28.22 19.22
N HIS A 33 14.48 -29.37 19.58
CA HIS A 33 14.94 -30.17 20.70
C HIS A 33 16.28 -30.84 20.36
N SER A 34 17.17 -30.82 21.35
CA SER A 34 18.48 -31.44 21.42
C SER A 34 18.38 -32.92 21.80
N ARG A 35 19.41 -33.71 21.46
CA ARG A 35 20.02 -34.66 22.40
C ARG A 35 21.47 -34.95 22.02
N SER A 36 22.29 -35.04 23.05
CA SER A 36 23.74 -34.95 23.06
C SER A 36 24.45 -36.30 22.96
N SER A 37 25.73 -36.17 22.64
CA SER A 37 26.85 -37.10 22.70
C SER A 37 27.24 -37.62 24.10
N GLY A 38 27.98 -38.74 24.10
CA GLY A 38 29.00 -39.16 25.08
C GLY A 38 29.35 -40.64 24.87
N LYS A 39 30.48 -40.99 24.21
CA LYS A 39 31.80 -41.40 24.76
C LYS A 39 31.72 -42.65 25.66
N SER A 40 32.56 -43.69 25.59
CA SER A 40 33.94 -43.83 25.10
C SER A 40 34.44 -45.30 25.10
N ASN A 41 35.47 -45.56 24.28
CA ASN A 41 36.67 -46.41 24.43
C ASN A 41 36.58 -47.95 24.65
N SER A 42 37.23 -48.69 23.73
CA SER A 42 38.51 -49.39 23.98
C SER A 42 39.10 -50.00 22.68
N SER A 43 40.40 -49.78 22.47
CA SER A 43 41.32 -50.39 21.48
C SER A 43 41.79 -51.78 21.96
N PRO A 44 42.86 -52.44 21.41
CA PRO A 44 43.70 -52.24 20.19
C PRO A 44 43.83 -53.57 19.38
N GLY A 45 44.60 -53.79 18.30
CA GLY A 45 45.64 -53.11 17.53
C GLY A 45 46.45 -54.17 16.72
N GLY A 46 47.13 -53.76 15.63
CA GLY A 46 48.17 -54.51 14.87
C GLY A 46 47.63 -55.52 13.83
N GLY A 47 48.17 -55.71 12.63
CA GLY A 47 49.42 -55.30 11.98
C GLY A 47 49.99 -56.49 11.17
N PHE A 48 50.38 -56.23 9.91
CA PHE A 48 51.35 -56.99 9.07
C PHE A 48 50.96 -58.28 8.28
N SER A 49 51.07 -58.12 6.94
CA SER A 49 51.80 -58.92 5.93
C SER A 49 51.83 -60.46 5.90
N GLY A 50 51.74 -61.00 4.68
CA GLY A 50 52.74 -61.98 4.19
C GLY A 50 52.14 -63.26 3.63
N GLY A 51 52.52 -63.60 2.38
CA GLY A 51 52.01 -64.77 1.67
C GLY A 51 52.57 -66.11 2.16
N GLY A 52 52.11 -67.20 1.55
CA GLY A 52 52.66 -68.52 1.83
C GLY A 52 51.80 -69.66 1.32
N VAL A 53 52.23 -70.23 0.20
CA VAL A 53 51.65 -71.37 -0.52
C VAL A 53 51.81 -72.67 0.28
N GLY A 54 50.85 -73.58 0.15
CA GLY A 54 50.96 -74.95 0.65
C GLY A 54 49.97 -75.88 -0.06
N VAL A 55 50.41 -76.46 -1.18
CA VAL A 55 49.74 -77.53 -1.93
C VAL A 55 49.90 -78.84 -1.16
N GLY A 56 48.82 -79.62 -1.06
CA GLY A 56 48.84 -81.01 -0.58
C GLY A 56 47.65 -81.77 -1.15
N VAL A 57 47.92 -82.54 -2.21
CA VAL A 57 46.97 -83.37 -2.98
C VAL A 57 46.85 -84.76 -2.36
N GLY A 58 45.64 -85.34 -2.46
CA GLY A 58 45.36 -86.77 -2.39
C GLY A 58 44.27 -87.07 -1.35
N GLY A 59 43.14 -87.70 -1.64
CA GLY A 59 42.66 -88.44 -2.81
C GLY A 59 41.61 -89.42 -2.26
N GLY A 60 40.42 -89.53 -2.88
CA GLY A 60 39.42 -90.49 -2.40
C GLY A 60 38.03 -90.30 -2.99
N ARG A 61 37.64 -91.23 -3.86
CA ARG A 61 36.37 -91.37 -4.59
C ARG A 61 35.14 -91.48 -3.68
N GLY A 62 33.99 -91.00 -4.16
CA GLY A 62 32.70 -91.65 -3.84
C GLY A 62 31.41 -90.83 -3.95
N VAL A 63 30.75 -90.92 -5.11
CA VAL A 63 29.28 -91.07 -5.30
C VAL A 63 28.31 -89.88 -5.04
N GLY A 64 27.54 -89.54 -6.10
CA GLY A 64 26.15 -89.08 -6.06
C GLY A 64 25.95 -87.56 -5.97
N GLY A 65 25.68 -86.80 -7.04
CA GLY A 65 24.58 -87.01 -7.99
C GLY A 65 23.27 -86.38 -7.50
N LYS A 66 23.20 -85.04 -7.41
CA LYS A 66 21.95 -84.22 -7.37
C LYS A 66 22.13 -82.68 -7.24
N GLN A 67 23.34 -82.11 -7.33
CA GLN A 67 23.54 -80.64 -7.19
C GLN A 67 23.57 -79.83 -8.50
N HIS A 68 23.76 -80.46 -9.67
CA HIS A 68 24.09 -79.74 -10.90
C HIS A 68 22.88 -79.14 -11.68
N VAL A 69 21.65 -79.46 -11.28
CA VAL A 69 20.42 -78.98 -11.95
C VAL A 69 19.89 -77.70 -11.30
N VAL A 70 19.92 -77.64 -9.97
CA VAL A 70 19.45 -76.47 -9.20
C VAL A 70 20.35 -75.26 -9.44
N GLU A 71 21.66 -75.48 -9.56
CA GLU A 71 22.64 -74.42 -9.79
C GLU A 71 22.51 -73.82 -11.21
N ARG A 72 22.24 -74.65 -12.23
CA ARG A 72 21.93 -74.18 -13.59
C ARG A 72 20.60 -73.43 -13.67
N LEU A 73 19.58 -73.89 -12.94
CA LEU A 73 18.27 -73.21 -12.90
C LEU A 73 18.39 -71.85 -12.19
N MET A 74 19.15 -71.78 -11.08
CA MET A 74 19.45 -70.54 -10.37
C MET A 74 20.25 -69.58 -11.24
N PHE A 75 21.24 -70.06 -11.99
CA PHE A 75 22.01 -69.20 -12.90
C PHE A 75 21.14 -68.67 -14.04
N MET A 76 20.22 -69.48 -14.57
CA MET A 76 19.28 -69.06 -15.62
C MET A 76 18.26 -68.05 -15.09
N VAL A 77 17.72 -68.26 -13.89
CA VAL A 77 16.82 -67.32 -13.20
C VAL A 77 17.56 -66.02 -12.87
N VAL A 78 18.78 -66.08 -12.35
CA VAL A 78 19.61 -64.90 -12.06
C VAL A 78 19.97 -64.15 -13.34
N THR A 79 20.24 -64.84 -14.46
CA THR A 79 20.53 -64.23 -15.77
C THR A 79 19.29 -63.60 -16.40
N VAL A 80 18.10 -64.21 -16.25
CA VAL A 80 16.81 -63.65 -16.69
C VAL A 80 16.39 -62.47 -15.82
N VAL A 81 16.61 -62.55 -14.51
CA VAL A 81 16.35 -61.46 -13.55
C VAL A 81 17.32 -60.31 -13.80
N LEU A 82 18.60 -60.56 -14.06
CA LEU A 82 19.62 -59.56 -14.43
C LEU A 82 19.34 -58.91 -15.78
N ARG A 83 18.90 -59.67 -16.81
CA ARG A 83 18.49 -59.12 -18.12
C ARG A 83 17.23 -58.26 -18.05
N ARG A 84 16.35 -58.48 -17.08
CA ARG A 84 15.15 -57.65 -16.82
C ARG A 84 15.39 -56.48 -15.86
N ARG A 85 16.62 -56.28 -15.34
CA ARG A 85 16.95 -55.17 -14.40
C ARG A 85 16.87 -53.77 -15.00
N GLY A 86 16.82 -53.62 -16.33
CA GLY A 86 16.42 -52.34 -16.92
C GLY A 86 15.02 -51.94 -16.44
N LEU A 87 14.03 -52.81 -16.64
CA LEU A 87 12.61 -52.55 -16.36
C LEU A 87 12.30 -52.34 -14.86
N LEU A 88 12.95 -53.09 -13.96
CA LEU A 88 12.74 -52.94 -12.51
C LEU A 88 13.43 -51.70 -11.91
N LEU A 89 14.43 -51.13 -12.56
CA LEU A 89 14.99 -49.81 -12.19
C LEU A 89 14.12 -48.66 -12.74
N PHE A 90 13.46 -48.87 -13.87
CA PHE A 90 12.53 -47.88 -14.44
C PHE A 90 11.21 -47.78 -13.66
N ALA A 91 10.71 -48.87 -13.06
CA ALA A 91 9.42 -48.82 -12.35
C ALA A 91 9.41 -47.85 -11.13
N PRO A 92 10.42 -47.84 -10.23
CA PRO A 92 10.53 -46.84 -9.18
C PRO A 92 10.76 -45.43 -9.73
N LEU A 93 11.57 -45.28 -10.80
CA LEU A 93 11.81 -43.99 -11.44
C LEU A 93 10.55 -43.42 -12.13
N LEU A 94 9.75 -44.27 -12.77
CA LEU A 94 8.47 -43.92 -13.38
C LEU A 94 7.41 -43.67 -12.31
N TYR A 95 7.43 -44.41 -11.20
CA TYR A 95 6.56 -44.14 -10.06
C TYR A 95 6.93 -42.82 -9.38
N VAL A 96 8.21 -42.52 -9.16
CA VAL A 96 8.69 -41.24 -8.62
C VAL A 96 8.40 -40.12 -9.61
N ALA A 97 8.64 -40.29 -10.91
CA ALA A 97 8.29 -39.30 -11.94
C ALA A 97 6.78 -39.08 -12.00
N GLY A 98 5.99 -40.16 -11.94
CA GLY A 98 4.53 -40.14 -11.87
C GLY A 98 4.01 -39.46 -10.61
N MET A 99 4.63 -39.72 -9.45
CA MET A 99 4.32 -39.06 -8.18
C MET A 99 4.73 -37.60 -8.18
N VAL A 100 5.86 -37.24 -8.80
CA VAL A 100 6.33 -35.86 -8.94
C VAL A 100 5.47 -35.06 -9.93
N LEU A 101 4.94 -35.71 -10.98
CA LEU A 101 3.92 -35.16 -11.88
C LEU A 101 2.55 -35.04 -11.17
N TYR A 102 2.15 -36.07 -10.43
CA TYR A 102 0.89 -36.13 -9.68
C TYR A 102 0.84 -35.12 -8.53
N MET A 103 1.96 -34.91 -7.83
CA MET A 103 2.12 -33.90 -6.76
C MET A 103 2.26 -32.47 -7.31
N GLY A 104 2.22 -32.26 -8.63
CA GLY A 104 2.30 -30.94 -9.25
C GLY A 104 3.63 -30.21 -9.05
N SER A 105 4.68 -30.92 -8.60
CA SER A 105 6.02 -30.39 -8.35
C SER A 105 6.74 -29.94 -9.62
N LEU A 106 6.38 -30.53 -10.76
CA LEU A 106 6.86 -30.10 -12.08
C LEU A 106 5.81 -29.23 -12.75
N ASN A 107 6.06 -27.93 -12.75
CA ASN A 107 5.25 -26.93 -13.45
C ASN A 107 5.43 -27.08 -14.96
N PHE A 108 4.92 -28.13 -15.62
CA PHE A 108 4.96 -28.25 -17.08
C PHE A 108 3.55 -28.43 -17.65
N ASP A 109 3.25 -27.72 -18.73
CA ASP A 109 2.07 -27.85 -19.57
C ASP A 109 2.52 -28.58 -20.84
N VAL A 110 1.90 -29.73 -21.12
CA VAL A 110 2.26 -30.59 -22.25
C VAL A 110 1.18 -30.42 -23.30
N ASN A 111 1.50 -29.71 -24.38
CA ASN A 111 0.56 -29.49 -25.47
C ASN A 111 1.04 -30.24 -26.72
N LEU A 112 0.18 -31.07 -27.28
CA LEU A 112 0.43 -31.82 -28.51
C LEU A 112 -0.05 -30.96 -29.68
N LYS A 113 0.89 -30.30 -30.39
CA LYS A 113 0.58 -29.60 -31.65
C LYS A 113 1.52 -30.11 -32.74
N ASN A 114 0.94 -30.45 -33.89
CA ASN A 114 1.65 -30.88 -35.10
C ASN A 114 2.71 -31.96 -34.88
N GLY A 115 2.36 -33.05 -34.19
CA GLY A 115 3.26 -34.19 -33.99
C GLY A 115 4.45 -33.95 -33.04
N GLY A 116 4.53 -32.78 -32.38
CA GLY A 116 5.56 -32.46 -31.40
C GLY A 116 5.00 -32.25 -29.99
N VAL A 117 5.69 -32.77 -28.98
CA VAL A 117 5.40 -32.53 -27.55
C VAL A 117 6.08 -31.22 -27.14
N VAL A 118 5.30 -30.14 -26.97
CA VAL A 118 5.82 -28.88 -26.44
C VAL A 118 5.61 -28.84 -24.93
N VAL A 119 6.71 -28.99 -24.18
CA VAL A 119 6.72 -28.90 -22.71
C VAL A 119 6.97 -27.45 -22.30
N ARG A 120 5.92 -26.71 -21.91
CA ARG A 120 6.06 -25.32 -21.43
C ARG A 120 6.04 -25.28 -19.91
N LYS A 121 6.98 -24.57 -19.30
CA LYS A 121 6.94 -24.37 -17.85
C LYS A 121 5.68 -23.57 -17.47
N ARG A 122 4.76 -24.15 -16.71
CA ARG A 122 3.55 -23.47 -16.22
C ARG A 122 3.98 -22.33 -15.31
N ALA A 123 3.48 -21.13 -15.60
CA ALA A 123 3.74 -19.97 -14.77
C ALA A 123 3.15 -20.21 -13.36
N PRO A 124 3.85 -19.87 -12.26
CA PRO A 124 3.32 -20.01 -10.91
C PRO A 124 1.99 -19.23 -10.76
N PRO A 125 1.04 -19.70 -9.92
CA PRO A 125 -0.21 -18.99 -9.73
C PRO A 125 -0.04 -17.53 -9.28
N GLY A 126 -0.84 -16.64 -9.86
CA GLY A 126 -0.85 -15.21 -9.58
C GLY A 126 0.21 -14.40 -10.33
N THR A 127 1.08 -15.06 -11.11
CA THR A 127 2.17 -14.36 -11.83
C THR A 127 1.73 -13.76 -13.15
N VAL A 128 0.64 -14.24 -13.74
CA VAL A 128 0.16 -13.80 -15.06
C VAL A 128 -1.07 -12.90 -14.91
N TYR A 129 -1.14 -11.85 -15.71
CA TYR A 129 -2.35 -11.04 -15.82
C TYR A 129 -3.38 -11.77 -16.70
N ARG A 130 -4.41 -12.35 -16.07
CA ARG A 130 -5.54 -13.02 -16.75
C ARG A 130 -6.89 -12.41 -16.41
N SER A 131 -6.88 -11.20 -15.85
CA SER A 131 -8.07 -10.52 -15.36
C SER A 131 -9.18 -10.37 -16.42
N PRO A 132 -8.89 -10.09 -17.71
CA PRO A 132 -9.93 -10.10 -18.76
C PRO A 132 -10.64 -11.45 -18.91
N LYS A 133 -9.90 -12.57 -18.90
CA LYS A 133 -10.50 -13.92 -19.01
C LYS A 133 -11.35 -14.28 -17.79
N VAL A 134 -10.96 -13.78 -16.61
CA VAL A 134 -11.76 -13.95 -15.39
C VAL A 134 -13.04 -13.11 -15.49
N PHE A 135 -12.92 -11.87 -15.98
CA PHE A 135 -14.06 -10.98 -16.20
C PHE A 135 -15.09 -11.60 -17.14
N ASP A 136 -14.68 -12.02 -18.34
CA ASP A 136 -15.59 -12.60 -19.34
C ASP A 136 -16.40 -13.78 -18.77
N LYS A 137 -15.78 -14.59 -17.91
CA LYS A 137 -16.45 -15.73 -17.27
C LYS A 137 -17.39 -15.32 -16.15
N LEU A 138 -17.02 -14.31 -15.35
CA LEU A 138 -17.81 -13.89 -14.20
C LEU A 138 -18.90 -12.88 -14.57
N TRP A 139 -18.77 -12.20 -15.70
CA TRP A 139 -19.67 -11.13 -16.15
C TRP A 139 -21.15 -11.54 -16.20
N PRO A 140 -21.54 -12.69 -16.78
CA PRO A 140 -22.96 -13.10 -16.80
C PRO A 140 -23.57 -13.25 -15.40
N TYR A 141 -22.77 -13.68 -14.41
CA TYR A 141 -23.23 -13.80 -13.02
C TYR A 141 -23.37 -12.44 -12.35
N MET A 142 -22.46 -11.50 -12.67
CA MET A 142 -22.57 -10.12 -12.19
C MET A 142 -23.84 -9.46 -12.73
N GLU A 143 -24.14 -9.60 -14.02
CA GLU A 143 -25.36 -9.06 -14.63
C GLU A 143 -26.64 -9.69 -14.06
N ALA A 144 -26.65 -11.02 -13.89
CA ALA A 144 -27.79 -11.73 -13.32
C ALA A 144 -28.12 -11.25 -11.90
N GLU A 145 -27.11 -11.01 -11.05
CA GLU A 145 -27.33 -10.46 -9.69
C GLU A 145 -27.87 -9.02 -9.72
N SER A 146 -27.39 -8.17 -10.64
CA SER A 146 -27.95 -6.82 -10.83
C SER A 146 -29.43 -6.90 -11.21
N ASN A 147 -29.79 -7.76 -12.17
CA ASN A 147 -31.17 -7.86 -12.67
C ASN A 147 -32.12 -8.52 -11.65
N GLY A 148 -31.65 -9.53 -10.91
CA GLY A 148 -32.42 -10.17 -9.84
C GLY A 148 -32.72 -9.21 -8.67
N SER A 149 -31.79 -8.30 -8.38
CA SER A 149 -31.98 -7.25 -7.37
C SER A 149 -33.05 -6.24 -7.78
N HIS A 150 -33.16 -5.89 -9.07
CA HIS A 150 -34.22 -5.01 -9.58
C HIS A 150 -35.61 -5.67 -9.58
N ASN A 151 -35.70 -6.96 -9.94
CA ASN A 151 -36.99 -7.65 -10.04
C ASN A 151 -37.60 -8.01 -8.68
N ALA A 152 -36.80 -8.24 -7.64
CA ALA A 152 -37.30 -8.54 -6.29
C ALA A 152 -37.93 -7.33 -5.58
N VAL A 153 -37.55 -6.11 -5.96
CA VAL A 153 -38.02 -4.85 -5.33
C VAL A 153 -39.38 -4.40 -5.89
N SER A 154 -39.73 -4.83 -7.11
CA SER A 154 -40.93 -4.38 -7.82
C SER A 154 -42.24 -5.10 -7.44
N PHE A 155 -42.18 -6.16 -6.62
CA PHE A 155 -43.33 -7.06 -6.39
C PHE A 155 -43.72 -7.28 -4.92
N LEU A 156 -43.14 -6.55 -3.95
CA LEU A 156 -43.48 -6.73 -2.53
C LEU A 156 -44.15 -5.50 -1.91
N PRO A 157 -45.29 -5.66 -1.19
CA PRO A 157 -45.93 -4.56 -0.45
C PRO A 157 -45.05 -4.09 0.71
N PHE A 158 -45.12 -2.78 0.99
CA PHE A 158 -44.21 -2.04 1.90
C PHE A 158 -44.05 -2.68 3.30
N SER A 159 -45.06 -3.43 3.75
CA SER A 159 -45.12 -4.08 5.06
C SER A 159 -44.30 -5.38 5.17
N PHE A 160 -43.95 -6.03 4.05
CA PHE A 160 -43.15 -7.26 4.03
C PHE A 160 -41.64 -7.03 3.79
N LEU A 161 -41.22 -5.76 3.63
CA LEU A 161 -39.84 -5.36 3.33
C LEU A 161 -38.84 -5.64 4.47
N PHE A 162 -39.29 -5.91 5.70
CA PHE A 162 -38.41 -6.09 6.85
C PHE A 162 -38.08 -7.55 7.21
N ALA A 163 -38.70 -8.54 6.55
CA ALA A 163 -38.70 -9.93 7.07
C ALA A 163 -38.03 -11.00 6.18
N SER A 164 -37.37 -10.66 5.07
CA SER A 164 -36.70 -11.68 4.23
C SER A 164 -35.21 -11.41 3.99
N ASP A 165 -34.40 -12.46 4.15
CA ASP A 165 -32.96 -12.50 3.85
C ASP A 165 -32.61 -12.17 2.37
N ILE A 166 -33.62 -12.00 1.51
CA ILE A 166 -33.50 -11.67 0.09
C ILE A 166 -33.29 -10.16 -0.14
N TYR A 167 -33.76 -9.29 0.77
CA TYR A 167 -33.43 -7.84 0.75
C TYR A 167 -31.94 -7.57 1.10
N SER A 168 -31.17 -8.62 1.41
CA SER A 168 -29.83 -8.48 1.98
C SER A 168 -28.76 -8.03 0.99
N SER A 169 -28.96 -8.21 -0.33
CA SER A 169 -27.94 -7.93 -1.36
C SER A 169 -28.04 -6.55 -2.03
N CYS A 170 -29.19 -5.87 -2.03
CA CYS A 170 -29.42 -4.65 -2.81
C CYS A 170 -28.97 -3.34 -2.11
N CYS A 171 -28.45 -3.44 -0.88
CA CYS A 171 -28.26 -2.30 0.00
C CYS A 171 -26.89 -2.30 0.68
N LEU A 172 -25.83 -2.80 0.03
CA LEU A 172 -24.52 -2.76 0.67
C LEU A 172 -24.08 -1.31 0.93
N LEU A 173 -24.43 -0.33 0.09
CA LEU A 173 -24.15 1.08 0.34
C LEU A 173 -25.07 1.69 1.41
N MET A 174 -26.33 1.25 1.49
CA MET A 174 -27.25 1.70 2.54
C MET A 174 -26.89 1.11 3.92
N LYS A 175 -26.38 -0.12 3.97
CA LYS A 175 -25.85 -0.83 5.16
C LYS A 175 -24.37 -0.58 5.42
N ALA A 176 -23.63 0.00 4.47
CA ALA A 176 -22.17 0.20 4.55
C ALA A 176 -21.80 1.08 5.75
N TRP A 177 -22.70 1.93 6.18
CA TRP A 177 -22.49 2.89 7.24
C TRP A 177 -23.71 2.96 8.14
N ASP A 178 -23.62 2.37 9.33
CA ASP A 178 -24.45 2.77 10.47
C ASP A 178 -23.61 3.69 11.37
N PRO A 179 -23.79 5.03 11.27
CA PRO A 179 -23.05 5.98 12.06
C PRO A 179 -23.26 5.77 13.57
N LYS A 180 -24.43 5.26 13.99
CA LYS A 180 -24.78 5.11 15.40
C LYS A 180 -23.96 4.01 16.09
N LEU A 181 -23.52 2.99 15.35
CA LEU A 181 -22.72 1.89 15.91
C LEU A 181 -21.24 2.25 16.13
N HIS A 182 -20.74 3.35 15.55
CA HIS A 182 -19.30 3.61 15.43
C HIS A 182 -18.84 4.98 15.97
N GLN A 183 -19.74 5.82 16.50
CA GLN A 183 -19.41 7.12 17.12
C GLN A 183 -18.81 6.97 18.53
N ALA A 184 -17.74 6.18 18.66
CA ALA A 184 -17.06 5.98 19.95
C ALA A 184 -16.09 7.11 20.29
N TRP A 185 -15.68 7.92 19.29
CA TRP A 185 -14.65 8.93 19.45
C TRP A 185 -15.13 10.32 19.02
N LYS A 186 -14.55 11.35 19.64
CA LYS A 186 -14.68 12.74 19.21
C LYS A 186 -13.29 13.38 19.14
N PRO A 187 -13.09 14.40 18.29
CA PRO A 187 -11.92 15.28 18.37
C PRO A 187 -11.59 15.64 19.81
N SER A 188 -10.33 15.41 20.21
CA SER A 188 -9.84 15.91 21.48
C SER A 188 -9.69 17.41 21.34
N GLY A 189 -10.40 18.19 22.16
CA GLY A 189 -10.15 19.63 22.23
C GLY A 189 -8.69 19.88 22.64
N ILE A 190 -7.83 20.19 21.69
CA ILE A 190 -6.50 20.79 21.96
C ILE A 190 -6.65 22.28 22.23
N SER A 191 -7.85 22.82 21.98
CA SER A 191 -8.26 24.18 22.28
C SER A 191 -8.51 24.35 23.78
N ASN A 192 -7.43 24.46 24.55
CA ASN A 192 -7.46 25.38 25.67
C ASN A 192 -7.57 26.79 25.07
N TYR A 193 -8.81 27.25 24.85
CA TYR A 193 -9.10 28.65 24.62
C TYR A 193 -8.87 29.42 25.93
N SER A 194 -7.63 29.47 26.39
CA SER A 194 -7.20 30.49 27.34
C SER A 194 -6.79 31.70 26.52
N ASP A 195 -7.34 32.89 26.82
CA ASP A 195 -6.86 34.18 26.30
C ASP A 195 -5.46 34.56 26.82
N ALA A 196 -4.73 33.60 27.40
CA ALA A 196 -3.36 33.80 27.86
C ALA A 196 -2.45 34.01 26.65
N GLU A 197 -1.79 35.16 26.63
CA GLU A 197 -0.82 35.51 25.60
C GLU A 197 0.32 34.46 25.58
N LEU A 198 0.62 33.94 24.39
CA LEU A 198 1.73 33.00 24.21
C LEU A 198 3.05 33.66 24.66
N PRO A 199 3.97 32.90 25.29
CA PRO A 199 5.24 33.44 25.79
C PRO A 199 6.08 34.08 24.67
N GLU A 200 7.09 34.85 25.07
CA GLU A 200 8.04 35.43 24.12
C GLU A 200 8.74 34.31 23.32
N SER A 201 8.88 34.55 22.02
CA SER A 201 9.41 33.57 21.07
C SER A 201 10.93 33.49 21.15
N ASN A 202 11.50 32.28 21.06
CA ASN A 202 12.95 32.08 20.96
C ASN A 202 13.54 32.52 19.61
N GLY A 203 12.70 32.82 18.61
CA GLY A 203 13.12 33.25 17.26
C GLY A 203 12.18 32.76 16.15
N PHE A 204 12.56 32.99 14.90
CA PHE A 204 11.79 32.66 13.70
C PHE A 204 12.27 31.36 13.04
N LEU A 205 11.34 30.44 12.85
CA LEU A 205 11.58 29.19 12.14
C LEU A 205 11.06 29.29 10.71
N ILE A 206 11.97 29.18 9.75
CA ILE A 206 11.66 29.16 8.31
C ILE A 206 11.87 27.75 7.78
N ILE A 207 10.87 27.20 7.11
CA ILE A 207 10.94 25.86 6.53
C ILE A 207 10.52 25.86 5.07
N GLU A 208 11.08 24.91 4.33
CA GLU A 208 10.71 24.67 2.94
C GLU A 208 10.09 23.28 2.78
N ALA A 209 8.79 23.26 2.53
CA ALA A 209 8.07 22.03 2.28
C ALA A 209 8.20 21.63 0.80
N ASN A 210 8.68 20.40 0.59
CA ASN A 210 8.85 19.84 -0.75
C ASN A 210 7.98 18.62 -0.93
N GLY A 211 7.59 18.37 -2.18
CA GLY A 211 6.77 17.22 -2.55
C GLY A 211 5.47 17.61 -3.23
N GLY A 212 4.54 16.66 -3.31
CA GLY A 212 3.15 16.96 -3.70
C GLY A 212 2.30 17.28 -2.47
N LEU A 213 1.02 17.62 -2.68
CA LEU A 213 0.09 18.06 -1.63
C LEU A 213 0.25 17.36 -0.27
N ASN A 214 0.12 16.03 -0.23
CA ASN A 214 0.16 15.27 1.03
C ASN A 214 1.57 15.13 1.63
N GLN A 215 2.64 15.35 0.85
CA GLN A 215 3.99 15.50 1.39
C GLN A 215 4.18 16.87 2.02
N GLN A 216 3.64 17.93 1.40
CA GLN A 216 3.63 19.27 1.98
C GLN A 216 2.84 19.29 3.29
N ARG A 217 1.64 18.68 3.34
CA ARG A 217 0.86 18.53 4.59
C ARG A 217 1.68 17.94 5.73
N LEU A 218 2.38 16.82 5.47
CA LEU A 218 3.27 16.20 6.46
C LEU A 218 4.34 17.17 6.97
N SER A 219 5.03 17.85 6.05
CA SER A 219 6.08 18.82 6.38
C SER A 219 5.55 19.99 7.20
N ILE A 220 4.37 20.51 6.88
CA ILE A 220 3.75 21.62 7.60
C ILE A 220 3.36 21.19 9.02
N CYS A 221 2.75 20.02 9.18
CA CYS A 221 2.39 19.50 10.50
C CYS A 221 3.61 19.27 11.39
N ASP A 222 4.70 18.74 10.82
CA ASP A 222 5.97 18.61 11.54
C ASP A 222 6.59 19.98 11.86
N ALA A 223 6.43 20.98 10.99
CA ALA A 223 6.94 22.32 11.23
C ALA A 223 6.22 23.02 12.39
N VAL A 224 4.89 22.91 12.46
CA VAL A 224 4.09 23.42 13.61
C VAL A 224 4.54 22.73 14.90
N ALA A 225 4.76 21.42 14.86
CA ALA A 225 5.25 20.67 16.01
C ALA A 225 6.66 21.09 16.44
N VAL A 226 7.58 21.32 15.50
CA VAL A 226 8.92 21.84 15.81
C VAL A 226 8.85 23.26 16.35
N ALA A 227 8.00 24.12 15.80
CA ALA A 227 7.81 25.49 16.28
C ALA A 227 7.34 25.49 17.74
N GLY A 228 6.33 24.68 18.09
CA GLY A 228 5.90 24.52 19.47
C GLY A 228 6.96 23.90 20.38
N LEU A 229 7.71 22.89 19.90
CA LEU A 229 8.81 22.28 20.66
C LEU A 229 9.91 23.28 21.00
N LEU A 230 10.19 24.21 20.09
CA LEU A 230 11.23 25.22 20.24
C LEU A 230 10.70 26.53 20.84
N ASN A 231 9.41 26.64 21.13
CA ASN A 231 8.72 27.90 21.40
C ASN A 231 9.17 29.01 20.43
N ALA A 232 9.05 28.73 19.13
CA ALA A 232 9.49 29.56 18.03
C ALA A 232 8.28 30.10 17.25
N THR A 233 8.45 31.26 16.62
CA THR A 233 7.49 31.81 15.67
C THR A 233 7.68 31.13 14.33
N LEU A 234 6.64 30.47 13.81
CA LEU A 234 6.68 29.85 12.50
C LEU A 234 6.40 30.90 11.42
N VAL A 235 7.30 31.02 10.44
CA VAL A 235 6.98 31.75 9.20
C VAL A 235 6.19 30.82 8.28
N ILE A 236 5.18 31.34 7.58
CA ILE A 236 4.37 30.55 6.64
C ILE A 236 5.28 29.69 5.74
N PRO A 237 5.06 28.35 5.70
CA PRO A 237 5.91 27.45 4.93
C PRO A 237 6.07 27.80 3.46
N PHE A 238 7.31 27.84 2.98
CA PHE A 238 7.61 28.07 1.57
C PHE A 238 7.48 26.79 0.75
N PHE A 239 6.89 26.91 -0.44
CA PHE A 239 6.82 25.84 -1.45
C PHE A 239 7.72 26.19 -2.64
N HIS A 240 8.65 25.30 -2.97
CA HIS A 240 9.45 25.38 -4.20
C HIS A 240 8.77 24.65 -5.35
N LEU A 241 9.06 25.09 -6.59
CA LEU A 241 8.63 24.41 -7.80
C LEU A 241 9.10 22.95 -7.76
N ASN A 242 8.14 22.03 -7.69
CA ASN A 242 8.48 20.62 -7.64
C ASN A 242 8.75 20.09 -9.05
N SER A 243 9.98 19.65 -9.34
CA SER A 243 10.33 19.09 -10.66
C SER A 243 9.50 17.87 -11.12
N VAL A 244 8.89 17.13 -10.17
CA VAL A 244 8.06 15.95 -10.46
C VAL A 244 6.61 16.35 -10.72
N TRP A 245 6.05 17.20 -9.86
CA TRP A 245 4.65 17.61 -9.92
C TRP A 245 4.41 18.84 -10.81
N ARG A 246 5.51 19.53 -11.18
CA ARG A 246 5.55 20.78 -11.96
C ARG A 246 4.60 21.85 -11.44
N ASP A 247 4.43 21.87 -10.13
CA ASP A 247 3.50 22.76 -9.45
C ASP A 247 4.25 23.90 -8.77
N SER A 248 3.88 25.13 -9.15
CA SER A 248 4.46 26.37 -8.63
C SER A 248 3.63 26.99 -7.51
N SER A 249 2.54 26.35 -7.08
CA SER A 249 1.60 26.94 -6.14
C SER A 249 2.22 27.29 -4.80
N LYS A 250 1.73 28.39 -4.22
CA LYS A 250 2.14 28.90 -2.91
C LYS A 250 1.24 28.40 -1.79
N PHE A 251 1.59 28.69 -0.54
CA PHE A 251 0.82 28.27 0.62
C PHE A 251 -0.64 28.73 0.54
N GLY A 252 -0.87 30.04 0.41
CA GLY A 252 -2.22 30.64 0.33
C GLY A 252 -3.06 30.20 -0.88
N GLU A 253 -2.44 29.67 -1.93
CA GLU A 253 -3.19 29.15 -3.09
C GLU A 253 -3.76 27.75 -2.83
N ILE A 254 -3.17 27.00 -1.89
CA ILE A 254 -3.57 25.62 -1.55
C ILE A 254 -4.34 25.60 -0.22
N PHE A 255 -3.87 26.34 0.78
CA PHE A 255 -4.43 26.37 2.12
C PHE A 255 -4.91 27.77 2.48
N ASP A 256 -5.93 27.85 3.33
CA ASP A 256 -6.42 29.09 3.90
C ASP A 256 -5.42 29.61 4.93
N GLU A 257 -4.67 30.64 4.55
CA GLU A 257 -3.58 31.21 5.37
C GLU A 257 -4.11 31.90 6.63
N ASP A 258 -5.22 32.63 6.49
CA ASP A 258 -5.81 33.41 7.57
C ASP A 258 -6.38 32.48 8.64
N PHE A 259 -7.09 31.45 8.18
CA PHE A 259 -7.59 30.41 9.07
C PHE A 259 -6.44 29.62 9.72
N PHE A 260 -5.36 29.32 8.99
CA PHE A 260 -4.21 28.60 9.54
C PHE A 260 -3.54 29.39 10.68
N ILE A 261 -3.33 30.69 10.51
CA ILE A 261 -2.79 31.57 11.56
C ILE A 261 -3.77 31.64 12.74
N HIS A 262 -5.06 31.84 12.47
CA HIS A 262 -6.08 31.94 13.50
C HIS A 262 -6.21 30.65 14.33
N ALA A 263 -6.24 29.49 13.68
CA ALA A 263 -6.42 28.20 14.35
C ALA A 263 -5.23 27.82 15.25
N LEU A 264 -4.04 28.34 14.96
CA LEU A 264 -2.82 28.06 15.73
C LEU A 264 -2.49 29.13 16.79
N LYS A 265 -3.21 30.26 16.82
CA LYS A 265 -2.86 31.46 17.60
C LYS A 265 -2.59 31.21 19.10
N ASN A 266 -3.25 30.22 19.70
CA ASN A 266 -3.13 29.88 21.13
C ASN A 266 -2.06 28.83 21.42
N ASN A 267 -1.41 28.29 20.39
CA ASN A 267 -0.48 27.16 20.51
C ASN A 267 0.89 27.46 19.89
N VAL A 268 0.92 28.13 18.74
CA VAL A 268 2.13 28.49 17.99
C VAL A 268 1.92 29.86 17.34
N LYS A 269 2.83 30.81 17.56
CA LYS A 269 2.83 32.09 16.85
C LYS A 269 3.19 31.85 15.38
N VAL A 270 2.34 32.30 14.46
CA VAL A 270 2.56 32.18 13.01
C VAL A 270 2.54 33.57 12.37
N VAL A 271 3.52 33.86 11.52
CA VAL A 271 3.62 35.12 10.77
C VAL A 271 3.73 34.82 9.27
N ARG A 272 3.20 35.72 8.44
CA ARG A 272 3.24 35.57 6.98
C ARG A 272 4.66 35.68 6.45
N GLU A 273 5.37 36.69 6.91
CA GLU A 273 6.72 37.03 6.49
C GLU A 273 7.61 37.31 7.70
N LEU A 274 8.92 37.27 7.48
CA LEU A 274 9.88 37.63 8.51
C LEU A 274 9.79 39.14 8.76
N PRO A 275 9.74 39.61 10.03
CA PRO A 275 9.76 41.04 10.33
C PRO A 275 10.97 41.76 9.72
N SER A 276 10.77 42.97 9.22
CA SER A 276 11.79 43.74 8.50
C SER A 276 13.05 43.97 9.33
N ASP A 277 12.90 44.25 10.62
CA ASP A 277 14.02 44.44 11.57
C ASP A 277 14.88 43.19 11.76
N VAL A 278 14.27 42.01 11.61
CA VAL A 278 15.00 40.72 11.65
C VAL A 278 15.62 40.45 10.29
N LEU A 279 14.92 40.75 9.19
CA LEU A 279 15.39 40.50 7.84
C LEU A 279 16.57 41.42 7.44
N GLU A 280 16.62 42.64 7.96
CA GLU A 280 17.74 43.58 7.82
C GLU A 280 19.06 43.02 8.36
N GLN A 281 19.02 42.21 9.42
CA GLN A 281 20.19 41.52 9.97
C GLN A 281 20.80 40.49 9.00
N PHE A 282 20.09 40.18 7.92
CA PHE A 282 20.47 39.21 6.88
C PHE A 282 20.51 39.85 5.49
N ASP A 283 20.91 41.13 5.39
CA ASP A 283 21.04 41.86 4.13
C ASP A 283 19.73 41.87 3.30
N ASN A 284 18.60 41.91 3.98
CA ASN A 284 17.27 41.83 3.38
C ASN A 284 17.03 40.56 2.52
N ASN A 285 17.77 39.48 2.79
CA ASN A 285 17.75 38.27 1.96
C ASN A 285 17.62 36.99 2.80
N ILE A 286 16.50 36.27 2.62
CA ILE A 286 16.22 34.98 3.28
C ILE A 286 17.30 33.92 2.96
N SER A 287 18.02 34.06 1.85
CA SER A 287 19.11 33.15 1.48
C SER A 287 20.39 33.36 2.30
N SER A 288 20.56 34.54 2.92
CA SER A 288 21.65 34.83 3.84
C SER A 288 21.43 34.18 5.23
N ILE A 289 20.19 33.80 5.55
CA ILE A 289 19.86 33.09 6.79
C ILE A 289 20.46 31.67 6.76
N VAL A 290 21.10 31.28 7.87
CA VAL A 290 21.76 29.98 7.99
C VAL A 290 20.77 28.83 7.76
N ASN A 291 21.03 28.06 6.69
CA ASN A 291 20.30 26.83 6.40
C ASN A 291 20.86 25.65 7.21
N LEU A 292 20.09 25.21 8.21
CA LEU A 292 20.43 24.07 9.05
C LEU A 292 20.06 22.75 8.37
N ARG A 293 21.07 21.89 8.17
CA ARG A 293 20.84 20.52 7.68
C ARG A 293 20.46 19.59 8.83
N VAL A 294 19.17 19.30 8.92
CA VAL A 294 18.62 18.36 9.90
C VAL A 294 18.54 16.95 9.28
N LYS A 295 18.98 15.94 10.05
CA LYS A 295 18.87 14.53 9.63
C LYS A 295 17.40 14.11 9.52
N ALA A 296 17.12 13.12 8.68
CA ALA A 296 15.76 12.58 8.61
C ALA A 296 15.41 11.92 9.96
N TRP A 297 14.17 12.09 10.42
CA TRP A 297 13.67 11.55 11.68
C TRP A 297 14.45 12.00 12.92
N SER A 298 14.93 13.24 12.96
CA SER A 298 15.63 13.78 14.13
C SER A 298 14.71 13.80 15.37
N SER A 299 15.27 13.43 16.52
CA SER A 299 14.54 13.40 17.79
C SER A 299 14.22 14.81 18.32
N PRO A 300 13.21 14.95 19.22
CA PRO A 300 12.97 16.20 19.92
C PRO A 300 14.22 16.75 20.61
N THR A 301 15.01 15.87 21.25
CA THR A 301 16.27 16.22 21.90
C THR A 301 17.29 16.82 20.94
N TYR A 302 17.36 16.35 19.69
CA TYR A 302 18.23 16.93 18.67
C TYR A 302 17.85 18.40 18.38
N TYR A 303 16.55 18.70 18.28
CA TYR A 303 16.09 20.06 18.08
C TYR A 303 16.44 20.96 19.26
N LEU A 304 16.18 20.50 20.49
CA LEU A 304 16.51 21.24 21.71
C LEU A 304 18.01 21.48 21.89
N GLN A 305 18.86 20.52 21.53
CA GLN A 305 20.31 20.63 21.74
C GLN A 305 21.08 21.26 20.58
N LYS A 306 20.58 21.17 19.33
CA LYS A 306 21.32 21.58 18.13
C LYS A 306 20.67 22.71 17.34
N VAL A 307 19.34 22.83 17.41
CA VAL A 307 18.59 23.86 16.66
C VAL A 307 18.28 25.04 17.57
N LEU A 308 17.76 24.81 18.78
CA LEU A 308 17.39 25.86 19.72
C LEU A 308 18.52 26.85 20.05
N PRO A 309 19.77 26.40 20.33
CA PRO A 309 20.85 27.35 20.64
C PRO A 309 21.17 28.28 19.46
N LYS A 310 21.09 27.75 18.24
CA LYS A 310 21.31 28.54 17.01
C LYS A 310 20.16 29.50 16.75
N LEU A 311 18.92 29.06 17.01
CA LEU A 311 17.73 29.90 16.90
C LEU A 311 17.81 31.10 17.83
N ARG A 312 18.18 30.89 19.10
CA ARG A 312 18.35 31.98 20.07
C ARG A 312 19.47 32.94 19.70
N HIS A 313 20.59 32.42 19.19
CA HIS A 313 21.73 33.25 18.85
C HIS A 313 21.51 34.10 17.59
N MET A 314 20.92 33.51 16.54
CA MET A 314 20.77 34.17 15.23
C MET A 314 19.38 34.81 15.05
N ARG A 315 18.46 34.64 16.00
CA ARG A 315 17.03 35.00 15.93
C ARG A 315 16.21 34.37 14.81
N ALA A 316 16.79 33.93 13.70
CA ALA A 316 16.11 33.24 12.61
C ALA A 316 16.93 32.03 12.13
N VAL A 317 16.26 30.91 11.83
CA VAL A 317 16.88 29.73 11.23
C VAL A 317 16.04 29.21 10.07
N ARG A 318 16.72 28.76 9.02
CA ARG A 318 16.08 28.10 7.87
C ARG A 318 16.39 26.61 7.89
N ILE A 319 15.40 25.77 7.58
CA ILE A 319 15.60 24.33 7.38
C ILE A 319 15.05 23.96 6.01
N ALA A 320 15.96 23.76 5.06
CA ALA A 320 15.65 23.51 3.67
C ALA A 320 16.53 22.37 3.11
N PRO A 321 15.95 21.25 2.62
CA PRO A 321 14.53 20.92 2.54
C PRO A 321 13.97 20.32 3.84
N PHE A 322 12.73 20.67 4.19
CA PHE A 322 12.00 20.15 5.36
C PHE A 322 11.04 19.03 4.95
N SER A 323 11.52 17.79 4.91
CA SER A 323 10.69 16.60 4.67
C SER A 323 11.13 15.46 5.58
N ASN A 324 10.20 14.91 6.37
CA ASN A 324 10.46 13.87 7.36
C ASN A 324 11.64 14.22 8.29
N ARG A 325 11.70 15.46 8.78
CA ARG A 325 12.82 15.95 9.62
C ARG A 325 12.59 15.77 11.10
N LEU A 326 11.35 15.54 11.53
CA LEU A 326 10.98 15.25 12.91
C LEU A 326 10.66 13.75 13.08
N ALA A 327 11.14 13.13 14.17
CA ALA A 327 10.84 11.75 14.50
C ALA A 327 9.33 11.52 14.69
N HIS A 328 8.87 10.28 14.47
CA HIS A 328 7.46 9.93 14.74
C HIS A 328 7.11 10.08 16.23
N ALA A 329 7.97 9.58 17.12
CA ALA A 329 7.78 9.70 18.55
C ALA A 329 8.21 11.09 19.05
N VAL A 330 7.25 11.83 19.59
CA VAL A 330 7.42 13.15 20.19
C VAL A 330 6.56 13.22 21.47
N PRO A 331 6.83 14.17 22.39
CA PRO A 331 6.01 14.33 23.59
C PRO A 331 4.52 14.53 23.27
N PRO A 332 3.58 14.10 24.14
CA PRO A 332 2.14 14.13 23.85
C PRO A 332 1.59 15.51 23.46
N ASN A 333 2.05 16.58 24.12
CA ASN A 333 1.65 17.95 23.79
C ASN A 333 2.12 18.36 22.37
N ILE A 334 3.32 17.95 21.97
CA ILE A 334 3.86 18.20 20.61
C ILE A 334 3.14 17.33 19.58
N GLN A 335 2.72 16.14 19.98
CA GLN A 335 1.92 15.26 19.15
C GLN A 335 0.53 15.85 18.90
N GLY A 336 -0.06 16.51 19.91
CA GLY A 336 -1.26 17.32 19.78
C GLY A 336 -1.13 18.41 18.71
N LEU A 337 0.00 19.12 18.65
CA LEU A 337 0.21 20.15 17.62
C LEU A 337 0.15 19.60 16.19
N ARG A 338 0.61 18.36 15.96
CA ARG A 338 0.44 17.71 14.65
C ARG A 338 -1.02 17.39 14.34
N CYS A 339 -1.79 16.98 15.35
CA CYS A 339 -3.23 16.74 15.23
C CYS A 339 -3.96 18.03 14.86
N LEU A 340 -3.75 19.09 15.64
CA LEU A 340 -4.33 20.42 15.44
C LEU A 340 -3.99 20.95 14.04
N ALA A 341 -2.72 20.89 13.65
CA ALA A 341 -2.29 21.34 12.33
C ALA A 341 -2.98 20.56 11.20
N ASN A 342 -3.02 19.22 11.29
CA ASN A 342 -3.48 18.39 10.19
C ASN A 342 -4.99 18.37 9.99
N PHE A 343 -5.74 18.25 11.09
CA PHE A 343 -7.18 18.00 11.06
C PHE A 343 -8.02 19.26 11.24
N GLU A 344 -7.44 20.33 11.80
CA GLU A 344 -8.17 21.58 12.04
C GLU A 344 -7.56 22.72 11.22
N ALA A 345 -6.30 23.10 11.48
CA ALA A 345 -5.71 24.33 10.93
C ALA A 345 -5.49 24.28 9.41
N LEU A 346 -5.10 23.13 8.84
CA LEU A 346 -4.89 22.98 7.39
C LEU A 346 -6.20 22.80 6.63
N ARG A 347 -6.94 23.90 6.47
CA ARG A 347 -8.08 24.00 5.55
C ARG A 347 -7.62 24.38 4.16
N PHE A 348 -8.26 23.85 3.13
CA PHE A 348 -7.99 24.27 1.75
C PHE A 348 -8.43 25.72 1.51
N SER A 349 -7.75 26.40 0.58
CA SER A 349 -8.09 27.76 0.19
C SER A 349 -9.54 27.85 -0.31
N GLU A 350 -10.14 29.04 -0.20
CA GLU A 350 -11.54 29.27 -0.57
C GLU A 350 -11.85 28.80 -2.00
N SER A 351 -10.98 29.12 -2.96
CA SER A 351 -11.15 28.70 -4.36
C SER A 351 -11.27 27.18 -4.52
N ILE A 352 -10.43 26.40 -3.82
CA ILE A 352 -10.48 24.93 -3.84
C ILE A 352 -11.74 24.45 -3.14
N ARG A 353 -12.04 25.01 -1.96
CA ARG A 353 -13.13 24.55 -1.11
C ARG A 353 -14.49 24.76 -1.77
N THR A 354 -14.72 25.92 -2.37
CA THR A 354 -15.97 26.25 -3.08
C THR A 354 -16.24 25.27 -4.23
N LEU A 355 -15.25 25.04 -5.11
CA LEU A 355 -15.44 24.09 -6.21
C LEU A 355 -15.57 22.64 -5.70
N ALA A 356 -14.78 22.25 -4.72
CA ALA A 356 -14.83 20.91 -4.17
C ALA A 356 -16.17 20.59 -3.50
N GLU A 357 -16.75 21.55 -2.76
CA GLU A 357 -18.08 21.43 -2.16
C GLU A 357 -19.16 21.29 -3.24
N GLN A 358 -19.09 22.11 -4.30
CA GLN A 358 -19.98 21.96 -5.46
C GLN A 358 -19.87 20.58 -6.13
N MET A 359 -18.64 20.06 -6.28
CA MET A 359 -18.43 18.71 -6.81
C MET A 359 -19.04 17.63 -5.91
N VAL A 360 -18.92 17.78 -4.59
CA VAL A 360 -19.56 16.88 -3.61
C VAL A 360 -21.08 16.95 -3.73
N ASP A 361 -21.66 18.14 -3.80
CA ASP A 361 -23.11 18.33 -3.96
C ASP A 361 -23.64 17.71 -5.25
N ARG A 362 -22.91 17.87 -6.37
CA ARG A 362 -23.23 17.21 -7.65
C ARG A 362 -23.16 15.69 -7.52
N MET A 363 -22.15 15.17 -6.84
CA MET A 363 -22.01 13.73 -6.61
C MET A 363 -23.16 13.18 -5.77
N ILE A 364 -23.55 13.89 -4.70
CA ILE A 364 -24.70 13.53 -3.85
C ILE A 364 -25.99 13.56 -4.68
N LYS A 365 -26.21 14.62 -5.46
CA LYS A 365 -27.38 14.76 -6.34
C LYS A 365 -27.47 13.64 -7.39
N ASN A 366 -26.34 13.30 -8.03
CA ASN A 366 -26.26 12.21 -9.02
C ASN A 366 -26.43 10.83 -8.37
N SER A 367 -26.32 10.75 -7.04
CA SER A 367 -26.44 9.52 -6.23
C SER A 367 -27.78 9.45 -5.47
N SER A 368 -28.83 10.10 -5.97
CA SER A 368 -30.15 10.14 -5.31
C SER A 368 -30.74 8.74 -5.05
N GLN A 369 -30.50 7.77 -5.93
CA GLN A 369 -30.99 6.39 -5.79
C GLN A 369 -30.42 5.66 -4.56
N SER A 370 -29.23 6.06 -4.10
CA SER A 370 -28.58 5.53 -2.91
C SER A 370 -28.70 6.48 -1.70
N GLY A 371 -29.60 7.45 -1.75
CA GLY A 371 -29.77 8.46 -0.69
C GLY A 371 -28.60 9.43 -0.60
N GLY A 372 -27.98 9.76 -1.73
CA GLY A 372 -26.81 10.64 -1.80
C GLY A 372 -25.47 9.94 -1.58
N LYS A 373 -25.49 8.63 -1.34
CA LYS A 373 -24.30 7.86 -0.97
C LYS A 373 -23.51 7.40 -2.20
N TYR A 374 -22.19 7.43 -2.13
CA TYR A 374 -21.30 6.99 -3.22
C TYR A 374 -20.00 6.35 -2.73
N VAL A 375 -19.36 5.61 -3.64
CA VAL A 375 -18.03 5.04 -3.44
C VAL A 375 -17.00 5.95 -4.10
N SER A 376 -15.91 6.29 -3.42
CA SER A 376 -14.76 6.93 -4.04
C SER A 376 -13.60 5.95 -4.20
N VAL A 377 -12.91 6.01 -5.33
CA VAL A 377 -11.79 5.13 -5.67
C VAL A 377 -10.57 5.99 -6.00
N HIS A 378 -9.55 5.94 -5.15
CA HIS A 378 -8.23 6.46 -5.48
C HIS A 378 -7.46 5.42 -6.30
N LEU A 379 -7.46 5.63 -7.61
CA LEU A 379 -6.93 4.72 -8.62
C LEU A 379 -5.57 5.18 -9.10
N ARG A 380 -4.52 4.40 -8.78
CA ARG A 380 -3.14 4.73 -9.15
C ARG A 380 -2.60 3.86 -10.31
N PHE A 381 -3.26 3.98 -11.48
CA PHE A 381 -2.94 3.25 -12.72
C PHE A 381 -2.39 4.20 -13.81
N GLU A 382 -1.60 5.19 -13.42
CA GLU A 382 -0.96 6.14 -14.33
C GLU A 382 0.34 5.59 -14.91
N THR A 383 0.78 6.14 -16.04
CA THR A 383 1.96 5.69 -16.79
C THR A 383 3.21 5.57 -15.92
N ASP A 384 3.45 6.51 -14.99
CA ASP A 384 4.61 6.48 -14.09
C ASP A 384 4.56 5.25 -13.17
N MET A 385 3.40 4.91 -12.66
CA MET A 385 3.22 3.80 -11.72
C MET A 385 3.21 2.44 -12.42
N VAL A 386 2.58 2.35 -13.60
CA VAL A 386 2.67 1.17 -14.47
C VAL A 386 4.14 0.91 -14.84
N ALA A 387 4.87 1.94 -15.31
CA ALA A 387 6.28 1.82 -15.67
C ALA A 387 7.18 1.45 -14.49
N PHE A 388 7.01 2.10 -13.34
CA PHE A 388 7.81 1.88 -12.13
C PHE A 388 7.62 0.47 -11.55
N SER A 389 6.38 -0.03 -11.57
CA SER A 389 6.04 -1.36 -11.02
C SER A 389 6.72 -2.51 -11.78
N CYS A 390 7.15 -2.27 -13.02
CA CYS A 390 7.73 -3.27 -13.92
C CYS A 390 6.84 -4.51 -14.04
N CYS A 391 5.52 -4.32 -14.00
CA CYS A 391 4.52 -5.33 -14.23
C CYS A 391 4.16 -5.40 -15.71
N GLU A 392 3.59 -6.54 -16.11
CA GLU A 392 3.10 -6.79 -17.48
C GLU A 392 1.59 -7.03 -17.40
N TYR A 393 0.85 -6.36 -18.29
CA TYR A 393 -0.60 -6.52 -18.45
C TYR A 393 -0.89 -7.16 -19.81
N ASP A 394 -1.93 -6.71 -20.51
CA ASP A 394 -2.39 -7.28 -21.78
C ASP A 394 -1.98 -6.45 -23.01
N GLY A 395 -1.06 -5.49 -22.85
CA GLY A 395 -0.56 -4.67 -23.96
C GLY A 395 0.62 -5.26 -24.76
N GLY A 396 1.12 -6.44 -24.38
CA GLY A 396 2.16 -7.16 -25.13
C GLY A 396 3.49 -6.41 -25.25
N GLU A 397 4.21 -6.63 -26.36
CA GLU A 397 5.53 -6.00 -26.59
C GLU A 397 5.43 -4.48 -26.78
N GLU A 398 4.29 -3.96 -27.24
CA GLU A 398 4.05 -2.53 -27.36
C GLU A 398 4.07 -1.86 -25.97
N GLU A 399 3.24 -2.34 -25.04
CA GLU A 399 3.23 -1.84 -23.65
C GLU A 399 4.61 -1.94 -23.02
N LYS A 400 5.31 -3.06 -23.21
CA LYS A 400 6.65 -3.26 -22.67
C LYS A 400 7.64 -2.21 -23.19
N ARG A 401 7.61 -1.92 -24.49
CA ARG A 401 8.43 -0.89 -25.12
C ARG A 401 8.10 0.51 -24.61
N GLU A 402 6.81 0.86 -24.52
CA GLU A 402 6.36 2.13 -23.96
C GLU A 402 6.83 2.30 -22.51
N MET A 403 6.68 1.26 -21.69
CA MET A 403 7.10 1.28 -20.29
C MET A 403 8.62 1.36 -20.14
N ASP A 404 9.40 0.77 -21.04
CA ASP A 404 10.86 0.92 -21.07
C ASP A 404 11.29 2.36 -21.38
N ILE A 405 10.62 3.00 -22.34
CA ILE A 405 10.86 4.41 -22.68
C ILE A 405 10.50 5.31 -21.48
N ALA A 406 9.32 5.09 -20.87
CA ALA A 406 8.90 5.83 -19.69
C ALA A 406 9.88 5.66 -18.51
N ARG A 407 10.36 4.43 -18.27
CA ARG A 407 11.37 4.14 -17.24
C ARG A 407 12.68 4.89 -17.47
N GLU A 408 13.15 4.92 -18.71
CA GLU A 408 14.41 5.59 -19.06
C GLU A 408 14.28 7.10 -18.89
N SER A 409 13.19 7.69 -19.41
CA SER A 409 12.93 9.12 -19.31
C SER A 409 12.83 9.61 -17.86
N ALA A 410 12.06 8.91 -17.02
CA ALA A 410 11.78 9.38 -15.65
C ALA A 410 12.87 9.03 -14.62
N TRP A 411 13.60 7.92 -14.78
CA TRP A 411 14.59 7.46 -13.78
C TRP A 411 16.02 7.25 -14.31
N ARG A 412 16.34 7.65 -15.56
CA ARG A 412 17.71 7.75 -16.11
C ARG A 412 18.59 6.53 -15.83
N GLY A 413 18.33 5.42 -16.52
CA GLY A 413 19.09 4.19 -16.38
C GLY A 413 18.91 3.43 -15.05
N LYS A 414 18.11 3.93 -14.10
CA LYS A 414 17.86 3.25 -12.80
C LYS A 414 17.49 1.78 -12.97
N PHE A 415 16.65 1.46 -13.95
CA PHE A 415 16.15 0.09 -14.17
C PHE A 415 17.09 -0.78 -15.02
N ARG A 416 18.06 -0.18 -15.72
CA ARG A 416 19.06 -0.86 -16.57
C ARG A 416 20.41 -1.07 -15.88
N ARG A 417 20.53 -0.75 -14.59
CA ARG A 417 21.78 -0.95 -13.82
C ARG A 417 22.18 -2.43 -13.80
N ARG A 418 23.47 -2.69 -13.98
CA ARG A 418 24.05 -4.05 -13.93
C ARG A 418 23.63 -4.76 -12.64
N GLY A 419 23.18 -6.01 -12.77
CA GLY A 419 22.72 -6.84 -11.65
C GLY A 419 21.25 -6.66 -11.26
N ARG A 420 20.52 -5.68 -11.84
CA ARG A 420 19.07 -5.57 -11.62
C ARG A 420 18.31 -6.46 -12.59
N VAL A 421 17.56 -7.42 -12.06
CA VAL A 421 16.69 -8.30 -12.84
C VAL A 421 15.23 -7.91 -12.59
N ILE A 422 14.51 -7.58 -13.66
CA ILE A 422 13.07 -7.32 -13.62
C ILE A 422 12.34 -8.66 -13.66
N ARG A 423 11.45 -8.90 -12.69
CA ARG A 423 10.63 -10.11 -12.59
C ARG A 423 9.15 -9.73 -12.45
N PRO A 424 8.44 -9.48 -13.57
CA PRO A 424 7.07 -8.97 -13.55
C PRO A 424 6.10 -9.84 -12.76
N GLY A 425 6.16 -11.16 -12.98
CA GLY A 425 5.33 -12.12 -12.25
C GLY A 425 5.57 -12.12 -10.74
N ALA A 426 6.82 -11.95 -10.30
CA ALA A 426 7.14 -11.83 -8.87
C ALA A 426 6.59 -10.53 -8.28
N ASN A 427 6.68 -9.42 -9.02
CA ASN A 427 6.10 -8.15 -8.60
C ASN A 427 4.59 -8.23 -8.43
N ARG A 428 3.90 -8.99 -9.29
CA ARG A 428 2.45 -9.21 -9.21
C ARG A 428 2.05 -9.98 -7.96
N VAL A 429 2.65 -11.15 -7.72
CA VAL A 429 2.34 -11.97 -6.53
C VAL A 429 2.75 -11.28 -5.21
N ASP A 430 3.78 -10.43 -5.24
CA ASP A 430 4.17 -9.61 -4.09
C ASP A 430 3.17 -8.48 -3.78
N GLY A 431 2.21 -8.23 -4.68
CA GLY A 431 1.24 -7.14 -4.59
C GLY A 431 1.83 -5.78 -4.93
N LYS A 432 2.90 -5.71 -5.73
CA LYS A 432 3.54 -4.44 -6.13
C LYS A 432 2.89 -3.81 -7.36
N CYS A 433 2.17 -4.58 -8.18
CA CYS A 433 1.50 -4.05 -9.36
C CYS A 433 0.33 -3.13 -8.98
N PRO A 434 0.10 -2.03 -9.72
CA PRO A 434 -1.16 -1.30 -9.69
C PRO A 434 -2.31 -2.19 -10.17
N LEU A 435 -3.47 -2.07 -9.53
CA LEU A 435 -4.68 -2.76 -9.97
C LEU A 435 -5.21 -2.03 -11.20
N THR A 436 -5.61 -2.79 -12.23
CA THR A 436 -6.27 -2.20 -13.40
C THR A 436 -7.69 -1.75 -13.02
N PRO A 437 -8.31 -0.79 -13.74
CA PRO A 437 -9.69 -0.40 -13.45
C PRO A 437 -10.66 -1.59 -13.59
N LEU A 438 -10.38 -2.52 -14.51
CA LEU A 438 -11.09 -3.80 -14.62
C LEU A 438 -11.02 -4.63 -13.32
N GLU A 439 -9.82 -4.81 -12.76
CA GLU A 439 -9.64 -5.57 -11.50
C GLU A 439 -10.37 -4.90 -10.33
N VAL A 440 -10.35 -3.57 -10.27
CA VAL A 440 -11.08 -2.80 -9.26
C VAL A 440 -12.58 -3.00 -9.41
N GLY A 441 -13.10 -2.93 -10.63
CA GLY A 441 -14.52 -3.14 -10.88
C GLY A 441 -14.96 -4.54 -10.47
N MET A 442 -14.25 -5.59 -10.90
CA MET A 442 -14.55 -6.97 -10.50
C MET A 442 -14.52 -7.15 -8.98
N MET A 443 -13.54 -6.55 -8.31
CA MET A 443 -13.45 -6.58 -6.85
C MET A 443 -14.69 -5.96 -6.21
N LEU A 444 -15.12 -4.77 -6.64
CA LEU A 444 -16.30 -4.09 -6.11
C LEU A 444 -17.59 -4.89 -6.38
N ARG A 445 -17.76 -5.42 -7.60
CA ARG A 445 -18.88 -6.31 -7.94
C ARG A 445 -18.93 -7.53 -7.02
N GLY A 446 -17.79 -8.19 -6.80
CA GLY A 446 -17.71 -9.33 -5.88
C GLY A 446 -17.91 -8.97 -4.41
N MET A 447 -17.66 -7.72 -4.00
CA MET A 447 -17.96 -7.24 -2.65
C MET A 447 -19.46 -6.97 -2.44
N GLY A 448 -20.24 -6.87 -3.51
CA GLY A 448 -21.69 -6.64 -3.47
C GLY A 448 -22.10 -5.21 -3.88
N PHE A 449 -21.20 -4.41 -4.46
CA PHE A 449 -21.60 -3.18 -5.13
C PHE A 449 -22.16 -3.51 -6.52
N ASP A 450 -23.31 -2.93 -6.86
CA ASP A 450 -24.02 -3.19 -8.11
C ASP A 450 -23.85 -2.05 -9.12
N ASN A 451 -24.56 -2.14 -10.25
CA ASN A 451 -24.49 -1.17 -11.35
C ASN A 451 -25.29 0.11 -11.05
N THR A 452 -26.04 0.14 -9.95
CA THR A 452 -26.72 1.35 -9.49
C THR A 452 -25.82 2.22 -8.62
N THR A 453 -24.74 1.63 -8.08
CA THR A 453 -23.76 2.30 -7.23
C THR A 453 -23.04 3.43 -7.99
N SER A 454 -23.16 4.66 -7.50
CA SER A 454 -22.38 5.79 -7.98
C SER A 454 -20.93 5.68 -7.52
N VAL A 455 -20.00 5.86 -8.46
CA VAL A 455 -18.56 5.71 -8.21
C VAL A 455 -17.82 6.96 -8.66
N TYR A 456 -17.10 7.60 -7.76
CA TYR A 456 -16.17 8.67 -8.09
C TYR A 456 -14.74 8.12 -8.20
N VAL A 457 -14.04 8.42 -9.29
CA VAL A 457 -12.64 8.00 -9.48
C VAL A 457 -11.70 9.20 -9.36
N ALA A 458 -10.86 9.15 -8.33
CA ALA A 458 -9.73 10.05 -8.13
C ALA A 458 -8.45 9.44 -8.70
N ALA A 459 -7.97 9.99 -9.82
CA ALA A 459 -6.77 9.53 -10.49
C ALA A 459 -6.06 10.69 -11.19
N GLY A 460 -4.75 10.54 -11.45
CA GLY A 460 -4.08 11.32 -12.47
C GLY A 460 -4.40 10.80 -13.89
N ASN A 461 -3.52 11.08 -14.85
CA ASN A 461 -3.67 10.58 -16.22
C ASN A 461 -3.49 9.06 -16.26
N ILE A 462 -4.60 8.34 -16.38
CA ILE A 462 -4.63 6.87 -16.44
C ILE A 462 -3.95 6.40 -17.73
N TYR A 463 -3.08 5.40 -17.62
CA TYR A 463 -2.42 4.79 -18.78
C TYR A 463 -3.45 4.19 -19.74
N LYS A 464 -3.43 4.58 -21.03
CA LYS A 464 -4.40 4.17 -22.06
C LYS A 464 -5.85 4.22 -21.53
N ALA A 465 -6.25 5.40 -21.02
CA ALA A 465 -7.48 5.60 -20.26
C ALA A 465 -8.74 5.04 -20.93
N GLU A 466 -8.93 5.26 -22.24
CA GLU A 466 -10.07 4.74 -23.01
C GLU A 466 -10.20 3.22 -22.89
N LYS A 467 -9.11 2.49 -23.13
CA LYS A 467 -9.05 1.02 -23.03
C LYS A 467 -9.32 0.55 -21.61
N TYR A 468 -8.59 1.11 -20.64
CA TYR A 468 -8.58 0.54 -19.29
C TYR A 468 -9.78 0.95 -18.44
N MET A 469 -10.38 2.12 -18.68
CA MET A 469 -11.58 2.57 -17.96
C MET A 469 -12.88 1.99 -18.49
N ALA A 470 -12.93 1.54 -19.75
CA ALA A 470 -14.15 1.02 -20.36
C ALA A 470 -14.81 -0.11 -19.54
N PRO A 471 -14.09 -1.15 -19.05
CA PRO A 471 -14.72 -2.20 -18.24
C PRO A 471 -15.23 -1.71 -16.89
N LEU A 472 -14.57 -0.72 -16.28
CA LEU A 472 -15.03 -0.14 -15.02
C LEU A 472 -16.34 0.63 -15.22
N LYS A 473 -16.43 1.42 -16.30
CA LYS A 473 -17.68 2.10 -16.69
C LYS A 473 -18.80 1.11 -17.05
N GLN A 474 -18.47 -0.02 -17.69
CA GLN A 474 -19.43 -1.09 -17.97
C GLN A 474 -20.02 -1.68 -16.67
N MET A 475 -19.20 -1.89 -15.64
CA MET A 475 -19.65 -2.40 -14.35
C MET A 475 -20.40 -1.36 -13.50
N PHE A 476 -20.04 -0.08 -13.65
CA PHE A 476 -20.58 1.06 -12.90
C PHE A 476 -20.91 2.21 -13.86
N PRO A 477 -22.10 2.22 -14.47
CA PRO A 477 -22.50 3.26 -15.43
C PRO A 477 -22.56 4.67 -14.84
N ARG A 478 -22.82 4.81 -13.53
CA ARG A 478 -22.79 6.10 -12.79
C ARG A 478 -21.38 6.44 -12.28
N LEU A 479 -20.39 6.22 -13.14
CA LEU A 479 -19.00 6.54 -12.83
C LEU A 479 -18.70 7.98 -13.19
N GLU A 480 -18.23 8.73 -12.20
CA GLU A 480 -17.85 10.11 -12.29
C GLU A 480 -16.36 10.29 -12.04
N THR A 481 -15.79 11.34 -12.62
CA THR A 481 -14.41 11.77 -12.48
C THR A 481 -14.40 13.28 -12.23
N LYS A 482 -13.24 13.85 -11.90
CA LYS A 482 -13.11 15.30 -11.78
C LYS A 482 -13.59 16.04 -13.04
N ASP A 483 -13.24 15.54 -14.23
CA ASP A 483 -13.58 16.16 -15.51
C ASP A 483 -15.05 15.99 -15.92
N THR A 484 -15.80 15.09 -15.26
CA THR A 484 -17.25 14.93 -15.49
C THR A 484 -18.09 15.66 -14.43
N LEU A 485 -17.56 15.81 -13.20
CA LEU A 485 -18.25 16.55 -12.14
C LEU A 485 -18.08 18.07 -12.22
N ALA A 486 -16.91 18.56 -12.66
CA ALA A 486 -16.63 19.99 -12.80
C ALA A 486 -16.59 20.37 -14.29
N THR A 487 -17.06 21.58 -14.62
CA THR A 487 -17.01 22.06 -16.00
C THR A 487 -15.58 22.40 -16.41
N ALA A 488 -15.33 22.46 -17.71
CA ALA A 488 -14.00 22.80 -18.23
C ALA A 488 -13.55 24.19 -17.78
N GLU A 489 -14.48 25.13 -17.64
CA GLU A 489 -14.31 26.52 -17.19
C GLU A 489 -13.97 26.58 -15.70
N GLU A 490 -14.71 25.85 -14.87
CA GLU A 490 -14.46 25.74 -13.43
C GLU A 490 -13.08 25.17 -13.13
N LEU A 491 -12.58 24.27 -13.98
CA LEU A 491 -11.27 23.66 -13.82
C LEU A 491 -10.11 24.52 -14.34
N VAL A 492 -10.36 25.56 -15.15
CA VAL A 492 -9.30 26.41 -15.73
C VAL A 492 -8.32 26.93 -14.67
N PRO A 493 -8.75 27.49 -13.52
CA PRO A 493 -7.84 28.04 -12.51
C PRO A 493 -6.93 26.99 -11.86
N PHE A 494 -7.25 25.70 -11.99
CA PHE A 494 -6.54 24.59 -11.37
C PHE A 494 -5.62 23.85 -12.35
N LYS A 495 -5.78 24.07 -13.67
CA LYS A 495 -4.94 23.44 -14.69
C LYS A 495 -3.47 23.85 -14.49
N GLY A 496 -2.56 22.88 -14.58
CA GLY A 496 -1.14 23.08 -14.31
C GLY A 496 -0.76 23.01 -12.82
N HIS A 497 -1.72 23.01 -11.90
CA HIS A 497 -1.49 22.97 -10.45
C HIS A 497 -1.92 21.64 -9.84
N SER A 498 -1.06 20.63 -9.96
CA SER A 498 -1.37 19.25 -9.55
C SER A 498 -1.82 19.11 -8.08
N SER A 499 -1.32 19.94 -7.17
CA SER A 499 -1.66 19.91 -5.74
C SER A 499 -3.05 20.48 -5.51
N ARG A 500 -3.45 21.52 -6.27
CA ARG A 500 -4.79 22.09 -6.22
C ARG A 500 -5.82 21.13 -6.82
N LEU A 501 -5.50 20.48 -7.94
CA LEU A 501 -6.34 19.41 -8.52
C LEU A 501 -6.48 18.20 -7.59
N ALA A 502 -5.40 17.79 -6.92
CA ALA A 502 -5.43 16.71 -5.93
C ALA A 502 -6.22 17.09 -4.68
N ALA A 503 -6.33 18.38 -4.34
CA ALA A 503 -7.14 18.85 -3.23
C ALA A 503 -8.65 18.72 -3.53
N LEU A 504 -9.08 18.98 -4.78
CA LEU A 504 -10.45 18.71 -5.23
C LEU A 504 -10.79 17.22 -5.06
N ASP A 505 -9.95 16.34 -5.60
CA ASP A 505 -10.12 14.89 -5.50
C ASP A 505 -10.14 14.43 -4.02
N TYR A 506 -9.31 15.05 -3.18
CA TYR A 506 -9.22 14.75 -1.74
C TYR A 506 -10.55 15.01 -1.04
N THR A 507 -11.19 16.15 -1.28
CA THR A 507 -12.46 16.51 -0.64
C THR A 507 -13.62 15.61 -1.10
N VAL A 508 -13.73 15.32 -2.40
CA VAL A 508 -14.77 14.39 -2.89
C VAL A 508 -14.57 12.99 -2.29
N CYS A 509 -13.33 12.51 -2.18
CA CYS A 509 -13.07 11.23 -1.51
C CYS A 509 -13.33 11.29 0.01
N LEU A 510 -13.08 12.44 0.65
CA LEU A 510 -13.28 12.65 2.09
C LEU A 510 -14.74 12.45 2.47
N HIS A 511 -15.67 12.93 1.65
CA HIS A 511 -17.11 12.89 1.92
C HIS A 511 -17.85 11.63 1.43
N SER A 512 -17.17 10.73 0.71
CA SER A 512 -17.77 9.46 0.28
C SER A 512 -18.11 8.52 1.44
N GLU A 513 -19.07 7.61 1.27
CA GLU A 513 -19.42 6.61 2.28
C GLU A 513 -18.36 5.52 2.36
N VAL A 514 -17.82 5.13 1.21
CA VAL A 514 -16.78 4.11 1.09
C VAL A 514 -15.60 4.66 0.30
N PHE A 515 -14.42 4.65 0.90
CA PHE A 515 -13.19 5.00 0.22
C PHE A 515 -12.40 3.73 -0.17
N VAL A 516 -12.00 3.62 -1.43
CA VAL A 516 -11.20 2.50 -1.95
C VAL A 516 -9.83 3.03 -2.35
N THR A 517 -8.76 2.37 -1.90
CA THR A 517 -7.40 2.71 -2.32
C THR A 517 -6.74 1.54 -3.03
N THR A 518 -6.29 1.75 -4.28
CA THR A 518 -5.68 0.67 -5.06
C THR A 518 -4.18 0.55 -4.86
N GLN A 519 -3.54 1.59 -4.31
CA GLN A 519 -2.12 1.65 -4.00
C GLN A 519 -1.89 2.47 -2.74
N GLY A 520 -0.90 2.08 -1.95
CA GLY A 520 -0.42 2.91 -0.85
C GLY A 520 0.21 4.21 -1.36
N GLY A 521 0.40 5.17 -0.46
CA GLY A 521 0.96 6.47 -0.79
C GLY A 521 0.53 7.50 0.24
N ASN A 522 0.93 8.75 0.05
CA ASN A 522 0.59 9.81 1.01
C ASN A 522 -0.88 10.26 0.89
N PHE A 523 -1.49 10.18 -0.30
CA PHE A 523 -2.91 10.52 -0.46
C PHE A 523 -3.83 9.64 0.41
N PRO A 524 -3.86 8.30 0.25
CA PRO A 524 -4.72 7.46 1.08
C PRO A 524 -4.31 7.52 2.56
N HIS A 525 -3.02 7.69 2.85
CA HIS A 525 -2.52 7.83 4.22
C HIS A 525 -3.24 8.96 4.96
N PHE A 526 -3.21 10.19 4.42
CA PHE A 526 -3.84 11.36 5.05
C PHE A 526 -5.36 11.31 4.98
N LEU A 527 -5.91 10.85 3.86
CA LEU A 527 -7.36 10.80 3.68
C LEU A 527 -8.02 9.84 4.68
N MET A 528 -7.43 8.66 4.89
CA MET A 528 -7.98 7.67 5.82
C MET A 528 -8.08 8.18 7.26
N GLY A 529 -7.03 8.83 7.76
CA GLY A 529 -7.09 9.40 9.11
C GLY A 529 -8.06 10.57 9.20
N HIS A 530 -8.15 11.40 8.16
CA HIS A 530 -9.08 12.53 8.15
C HIS A 530 -10.54 12.06 8.13
N ARG A 531 -10.85 11.04 7.33
CA ARG A 531 -12.17 10.40 7.37
C ARG A 531 -12.49 9.87 8.78
N ARG A 532 -11.57 9.14 9.41
CA ARG A 532 -11.77 8.65 10.80
C ARG A 532 -11.96 9.79 11.80
N TYR A 533 -11.23 10.88 11.64
CA TYR A 533 -11.35 12.05 12.49
C TYR A 533 -12.73 12.69 12.40
N LEU A 534 -13.25 12.88 11.19
CA LEU A 534 -14.57 13.47 10.95
C LEU A 534 -15.72 12.54 11.35
N TYR A 535 -15.57 11.24 11.13
CA TYR A 535 -16.66 10.26 11.30
C TYR A 535 -16.57 9.47 12.62
N GLY A 536 -16.08 10.09 13.69
CA GLY A 536 -16.21 9.55 15.05
C GLY A 536 -15.31 8.35 15.37
N GLY A 537 -14.19 8.21 14.67
CA GLY A 537 -13.17 7.17 14.92
C GLY A 537 -13.22 6.00 13.95
N HIS A 538 -14.19 5.93 13.06
CA HIS A 538 -14.25 4.92 12.00
C HIS A 538 -14.64 5.59 10.68
N ALA A 539 -14.23 5.01 9.56
CA ALA A 539 -14.72 5.38 8.24
C ALA A 539 -14.48 4.21 7.28
N LYS A 540 -15.51 3.79 6.54
CA LYS A 540 -15.40 2.59 5.69
C LYS A 540 -14.35 2.82 4.62
N THR A 541 -13.30 2.02 4.68
CA THR A 541 -12.15 2.09 3.79
C THR A 541 -11.78 0.69 3.32
N ILE A 542 -11.70 0.49 2.01
CA ILE A 542 -11.27 -0.76 1.37
C ILE A 542 -9.82 -0.61 0.95
N ASN A 543 -8.94 -1.38 1.60
CA ASN A 543 -7.54 -1.54 1.22
C ASN A 543 -7.31 -3.01 0.85
N PRO A 544 -7.36 -3.36 -0.44
CA PRO A 544 -7.41 -4.74 -0.85
C PRO A 544 -6.07 -5.47 -0.64
N ASP A 545 -6.15 -6.75 -0.30
CA ASP A 545 -5.00 -7.65 -0.32
C ASP A 545 -4.66 -8.00 -1.77
N LYS A 546 -3.79 -7.18 -2.37
CA LYS A 546 -3.33 -7.35 -3.75
C LYS A 546 -2.66 -8.70 -4.02
N ARG A 547 -2.04 -9.33 -3.02
CA ARG A 547 -1.41 -10.65 -3.19
C ARG A 547 -2.47 -11.72 -3.38
N LYS A 548 -3.53 -11.65 -2.57
CA LYS A 548 -4.70 -12.52 -2.71
C LYS A 548 -5.44 -12.25 -4.02
N LEU A 549 -5.62 -10.99 -4.40
CA LEU A 549 -6.23 -10.62 -5.69
C LEU A 549 -5.44 -11.16 -6.88
N ALA A 550 -4.11 -11.09 -6.86
CA ALA A 550 -3.27 -11.65 -7.92
C ALA A 550 -3.57 -13.13 -8.17
N LEU A 551 -3.74 -13.93 -7.11
CA LEU A 551 -4.09 -15.35 -7.21
C LEU A 551 -5.51 -15.57 -7.77
N LEU A 552 -6.48 -14.76 -7.36
CA LEU A 552 -7.87 -14.88 -7.80
C LEU A 552 -8.04 -14.47 -9.27
N PHE A 553 -7.37 -13.39 -9.69
CA PHE A 553 -7.41 -12.88 -11.05
C PHE A 553 -6.56 -13.67 -12.05
N ASP A 554 -5.68 -14.55 -11.59
CA ASP A 554 -4.96 -15.52 -12.44
C ASP A 554 -5.66 -16.90 -12.51
N LYS A 555 -6.92 -17.00 -12.02
CA LYS A 555 -7.70 -18.25 -12.05
C LYS A 555 -8.98 -18.13 -12.88
N PRO A 556 -8.90 -18.23 -14.22
CA PRO A 556 -10.09 -18.23 -15.10
C PRO A 556 -11.11 -19.33 -14.77
N SER A 557 -10.69 -20.42 -14.10
CA SER A 557 -11.61 -21.47 -13.67
C SER A 557 -12.39 -21.15 -12.39
N ILE A 558 -12.18 -20.00 -11.75
CA ILE A 558 -12.89 -19.63 -10.51
C ILE A 558 -14.41 -19.60 -10.72
N ARG A 559 -15.15 -20.02 -9.68
CA ARG A 559 -16.61 -19.96 -9.61
C ARG A 559 -17.04 -18.64 -8.97
N TRP A 560 -18.17 -18.09 -9.41
CA TRP A 560 -18.70 -16.83 -8.90
C TRP A 560 -18.88 -16.83 -7.39
N GLU A 561 -19.56 -17.84 -6.83
CA GLU A 561 -19.78 -17.97 -5.37
C GLU A 561 -18.47 -17.94 -4.57
N VAL A 562 -17.41 -18.55 -5.11
CA VAL A 562 -16.09 -18.56 -4.46
C VAL A 562 -15.45 -17.18 -4.54
N PHE A 563 -15.48 -16.54 -5.71
CA PHE A 563 -14.93 -15.21 -5.90
C PHE A 563 -15.62 -14.19 -4.99
N LYS A 564 -16.96 -14.16 -5.00
CA LYS A 564 -17.81 -13.30 -4.15
C LYS A 564 -17.49 -13.48 -2.67
N ARG A 565 -17.46 -14.73 -2.17
CA ARG A 565 -17.09 -15.01 -0.77
C ARG A 565 -15.69 -14.49 -0.42
N GLN A 566 -14.72 -14.59 -1.31
CA GLN A 566 -13.36 -14.07 -1.05
C GLN A 566 -13.35 -12.54 -1.01
N MET A 567 -14.13 -11.87 -1.85
CA MET A 567 -14.26 -10.41 -1.88
C MET A 567 -14.98 -9.88 -0.64
N GLN A 568 -16.10 -10.48 -0.25
CA GLN A 568 -16.83 -10.14 0.98
C GLN A 568 -15.97 -10.32 2.24
N ASN A 569 -15.17 -11.38 2.31
CA ASN A 569 -14.20 -11.56 3.39
C ASN A 569 -13.15 -10.44 3.43
N MET A 570 -12.68 -9.99 2.26
CA MET A 570 -11.71 -8.90 2.15
C MET A 570 -12.33 -7.55 2.56
N LEU A 571 -13.60 -7.32 2.22
CA LEU A 571 -14.38 -6.17 2.67
C LEU A 571 -14.52 -6.15 4.19
N ARG A 572 -14.99 -7.25 4.81
CA ARG A 572 -15.13 -7.37 6.28
C ARG A 572 -13.81 -7.12 6.99
N HIS A 573 -12.71 -7.67 6.48
CA HIS A 573 -11.37 -7.45 7.05
C HIS A 573 -10.93 -5.99 6.98
N SER A 574 -11.27 -5.30 5.89
CA SER A 574 -10.96 -3.88 5.73
C SER A 574 -11.76 -3.01 6.71
N ASP A 575 -13.02 -3.38 6.96
CA ASP A 575 -13.91 -2.69 7.90
C ASP A 575 -13.40 -2.76 9.34
N VAL A 576 -12.96 -3.94 9.78
CA VAL A 576 -12.36 -4.15 11.11
C VAL A 576 -11.08 -3.31 11.29
N LYS A 577 -10.28 -3.16 10.25
CA LYS A 577 -9.10 -2.28 10.29
C LYS A 577 -9.47 -0.79 10.33
N GLY A 578 -10.72 -0.45 9.99
CA GLY A 578 -11.28 0.90 10.00
C GLY A 578 -11.23 1.56 11.39
N SER A 579 -11.38 0.79 12.46
CA SER A 579 -11.45 1.22 13.87
C SER A 579 -10.19 0.92 14.69
N GLU A 580 -9.09 0.51 14.05
CA GLU A 580 -7.86 0.14 14.76
C GLU A 580 -7.21 1.36 15.44
N LEU A 581 -6.73 1.17 16.67
CA LEU A 581 -5.94 2.17 17.38
C LEU A 581 -4.52 2.29 16.80
N ARG A 582 -3.92 3.47 16.96
CA ARG A 582 -2.54 3.71 16.52
C ARG A 582 -1.58 2.83 17.30
N LYS A 583 -0.79 2.05 16.57
CA LYS A 583 0.41 1.37 17.10
C LYS A 583 1.58 2.34 17.18
N PRO A 584 2.58 2.14 18.04
CA PRO A 584 3.74 3.04 18.16
C PRO A 584 4.48 3.32 16.83
N SER A 585 4.56 2.32 15.96
CA SER A 585 5.19 2.43 14.63
C SER A 585 4.23 2.93 13.54
N ALA A 586 2.94 3.08 13.85
CA ALA A 586 1.94 3.52 12.90
C ALA A 586 1.84 5.04 12.91
N SER A 587 1.52 5.58 11.74
CA SER A 587 1.39 7.01 11.57
C SER A 587 0.08 7.52 12.15
N LEU A 588 0.21 8.60 12.93
CA LEU A 588 -0.84 9.49 13.37
C LEU A 588 -1.82 9.85 12.25
N TYR A 589 -1.30 10.15 11.05
CA TYR A 589 -2.13 10.68 9.96
C TYR A 589 -3.02 9.62 9.31
N THR A 590 -2.74 8.33 9.54
CA THR A 590 -3.68 7.23 9.20
C THR A 590 -4.56 6.87 10.39
N PHE A 591 -3.99 6.83 11.60
CA PHE A 591 -4.64 6.35 12.81
C PHE A 591 -4.63 7.49 13.85
N PRO A 592 -5.65 8.35 13.88
CA PRO A 592 -5.68 9.51 14.77
C PRO A 592 -5.95 9.16 16.25
N MET A 593 -6.52 7.98 16.54
CA MET A 593 -6.84 7.58 17.91
C MET A 593 -5.68 6.79 18.56
N PRO A 594 -5.39 7.03 19.85
CA PRO A 594 -6.05 7.97 20.76
C PRO A 594 -5.43 9.37 20.79
N ASP A 595 -4.35 9.62 20.03
CA ASP A 595 -3.54 10.84 20.17
C ASP A 595 -4.29 12.15 19.82
N CYS A 596 -5.22 12.11 18.87
CA CYS A 596 -5.99 13.28 18.41
C CYS A 596 -7.47 13.23 18.79
N MET A 597 -7.93 12.13 19.41
CA MET A 597 -9.35 11.89 19.65
C MET A 597 -9.56 11.27 21.02
N CYS A 598 -10.63 11.69 21.70
CA CYS A 598 -11.06 11.16 23.00
C CYS A 598 -12.28 10.25 22.82
N LYS A 599 -12.40 9.23 23.67
CA LYS A 599 -13.63 8.44 23.75
C LYS A 599 -14.78 9.30 24.24
N GLN A 600 -15.97 9.09 23.69
CA GLN A 600 -17.19 9.65 24.26
C GLN A 600 -17.56 8.81 25.50
N THR A 601 -17.84 9.48 26.62
CA THR A 601 -18.38 8.82 27.82
C THR A 601 -19.85 8.52 27.54
N GLU A 602 -20.26 7.26 27.59
CA GLU A 602 -21.68 6.88 27.53
C GLU A 602 -22.40 7.56 28.69
N ALA A 603 -23.28 8.52 28.40
CA ALA A 603 -24.23 9.01 29.39
C ALA A 603 -25.13 7.81 29.74
N ARG A 604 -24.98 7.29 30.96
CA ARG A 604 -25.95 6.34 31.52
C ARG A 604 -27.31 7.01 31.44
N GLN A 605 -28.19 6.52 30.59
CA GLN A 605 -29.63 6.71 30.76
C GLN A 605 -29.95 6.08 32.12
N GLN A 606 -29.98 6.91 33.16
CA GLN A 606 -30.67 6.58 34.38
C GLN A 606 -32.15 6.67 34.02
N ASP A 607 -32.81 5.52 34.08
CA ASP A 607 -34.26 5.39 34.07
C ASP A 607 -34.86 6.39 35.06
N SER A 608 -35.73 7.26 34.55
CA SER A 608 -36.66 8.04 35.35
C SER A 608 -38.07 7.58 35.03
N ASP A 609 -38.40 6.38 35.49
CA ASP A 609 -39.78 6.06 35.86
C ASP A 609 -39.97 6.57 37.30
N SER A 610 -40.73 7.66 37.42
CA SER A 610 -41.30 8.18 38.67
C SER A 610 -42.74 8.56 38.43
#